data_AF-A0A101GKA8-F1
#
_entry.id   AF-A0A101GKA8-F1
#
_cell.length_a   1.000
_cell.length_b   1.000
_cell.length_c   1.000
_cell.angle_alpha   90.00
_cell.angle_beta   90.00
_cell.angle_gamma   90.00
#
_symmetry.space_group_name_H-M   'P 1'
#
loop_
_entity.id
_entity.type
_entity.pdbx_description
1 polymer ?
#
loop_
_entity_poly.entity_id
_entity_poly.type
_entity_poly.pdbx_seq_one_letter_code
_entity_poly.pdbx_strand_id
1 'polypeptide(L)' 'METLAKVTDEVAPGVLMMTMHFGDAAANKLTNTALDPLSKMPELKHCAVKVEKITGVQ' A
#
# COMPACT_ATOMS: atom_id res chain seq x y z
N MET A 1 -6.85 7.11 2.16
CA MET A 1 -5.59 7.85 1.99
C MET A 1 -5.53 8.31 0.55
N GLU A 2 -4.82 9.39 0.26
CA GLU A 2 -4.65 9.94 -1.09
C GLU A 2 -3.16 10.12 -1.38
N THR A 3 -2.73 9.83 -2.62
CA THR A 3 -1.34 10.01 -3.05
C THR A 3 -1.25 10.07 -4.56
N LEU A 4 -0.08 10.46 -5.08
CA LEU A 4 0.22 10.46 -6.50
C LEU A 4 0.50 9.03 -6.98
N ALA A 5 -0.12 8.64 -8.10
CA ALA A 5 0.12 7.36 -8.73
C ALA A 5 1.07 7.50 -9.92
N LYS A 6 2.06 6.61 -10.03
CA LYS A 6 2.90 6.44 -11.22
C LYS A 6 2.51 5.10 -11.87
N VAL A 7 1.94 5.15 -13.07
CA VAL A 7 1.60 3.94 -13.84
C VAL A 7 2.83 3.48 -14.61
N THR A 8 3.24 2.23 -14.39
CA THR A 8 4.41 1.60 -15.01
C THR A 8 4.14 0.12 -15.24
N ASP A 9 4.93 -0.50 -16.11
CA ASP A 9 4.99 -1.94 -16.37
C ASP A 9 6.04 -2.67 -15.51
N GLU A 10 6.71 -1.95 -14.59
CA GLU A 10 7.72 -2.50 -13.66
C GLU A 10 7.10 -3.46 -12.61
N VAL A 11 5.81 -3.33 -12.35
CA VAL A 11 5.05 -4.16 -11.40
C VAL A 11 4.09 -5.09 -12.14
N ALA A 12 3.91 -6.30 -11.62
CA ALA A 12 3.02 -7.28 -12.21
C ALA A 12 1.55 -6.82 -12.20
N PRO A 13 0.72 -7.25 -13.18
CA PRO A 13 -0.70 -6.95 -13.18
C PRO A 13 -1.38 -7.36 -11.87
N GLY A 14 -2.18 -6.47 -11.29
CA GLY A 14 -2.87 -6.69 -10.01
C GLY A 14 -2.00 -6.47 -8.76
N VAL A 15 -0.74 -6.08 -8.93
CA VAL A 15 0.18 -5.73 -7.83
C VAL A 15 0.42 -4.23 -7.83
N LEU A 16 0.59 -3.65 -6.65
CA LEU A 16 1.04 -2.27 -6.49
C LEU A 16 2.27 -2.20 -5.59
N MET A 17 3.04 -1.14 -5.75
CA MET A 17 4.17 -0.82 -4.87
C MET A 17 3.98 0.58 -4.28
N MET A 18 4.19 0.70 -2.97
CA MET A 18 4.13 1.95 -2.24
C MET A 18 5.30 2.07 -1.26
N THR A 19 5.91 3.25 -1.18
CA THR A 19 7.02 3.51 -0.27
C THR A 19 6.53 3.90 1.13
N MET A 20 7.33 3.57 2.15
CA MET A 20 7.02 3.85 3.56
C MET A 20 7.69 5.14 4.09
N HIS A 21 8.39 5.88 3.24
CA HIS A 21 9.23 7.02 3.65
C HIS A 21 8.44 8.32 3.86
N PHE A 22 7.23 8.44 3.31
CA PHE A 22 6.43 9.67 3.35
C PHE A 22 5.33 9.56 4.41
N GLY A 23 5.37 10.43 5.43
CA GLY A 23 4.42 10.40 6.55
C GLY A 23 2.97 10.69 6.13
N ASP A 24 2.78 11.57 5.15
CA ASP A 24 1.45 11.98 4.67
C ASP A 24 0.72 10.83 3.96
N ALA A 25 1.47 9.93 3.33
CA ALA A 25 0.99 8.73 2.66
C ALA A 25 1.62 7.48 3.30
N ALA A 26 1.42 7.31 4.62
CA ALA A 26 2.00 6.18 5.34
C ALA A 26 1.39 4.84 4.90
N ALA A 27 2.15 4.03 4.15
CA ALA A 27 1.71 2.71 3.67
C ALA A 27 1.27 1.76 4.80
N ASN A 28 1.84 1.89 6.00
CA ASN A 28 1.46 1.09 7.17
C ASN A 28 0.03 1.34 7.65
N LYS A 29 -0.62 2.44 7.25
CA LYS A 29 -2.05 2.64 7.52
C LYS A 29 -2.96 1.72 6.69
N LEU A 30 -2.44 1.17 5.58
CA LEU A 30 -3.16 0.23 4.72
C LEU A 30 -2.88 -1.23 5.11
N THR A 31 -1.69 -1.53 5.62
CA THR A 31 -1.31 -2.91 6.00
C THR A 31 -2.19 -3.49 7.10
N ASN A 32 -2.26 -4.82 7.17
CA ASN A 32 -3.04 -5.51 8.20
C ASN A 32 -2.22 -5.74 9.49
N THR A 33 -2.88 -6.20 10.54
CA THR A 33 -2.27 -6.53 11.84
C THR A 33 -1.90 -8.00 11.97
N ALA A 34 -1.94 -8.78 10.88
CA ALA A 34 -1.59 -10.19 10.91
C ALA A 34 -0.10 -10.35 11.20
N LEU A 35 0.21 -11.34 12.03
CA LEU A 35 1.56 -11.68 12.45
C LEU A 35 1.83 -13.14 12.12
N ASP A 36 3.05 -13.44 11.71
CA ASP A 36 3.53 -14.81 11.60
C ASP A 36 3.38 -15.55 12.96
N PRO A 37 2.76 -16.75 12.99
CA PRO A 37 2.43 -17.41 14.24
C PRO A 37 3.66 -17.77 15.09
N LEU A 38 4.81 -18.03 14.45
CA LEU A 38 6.05 -18.44 15.10
C LEU A 38 6.89 -17.25 15.56
N SER A 39 7.28 -16.38 14.62
CA SER A 39 8.23 -15.28 14.82
C SER A 39 7.58 -13.96 15.26
N LYS A 40 6.25 -13.84 15.14
CA LYS A 40 5.50 -12.60 15.32
C LYS A 40 5.87 -11.48 14.35
N MET A 41 6.54 -11.80 13.25
CA MET A 41 6.85 -10.82 12.20
C MET A 41 5.56 -10.32 11.52
N PRO A 42 5.39 -9.00 11.33
CA PRO A 42 4.19 -8.43 10.72
C PRO A 42 4.11 -8.65 9.20
N GLU A 43 2.89 -8.81 8.71
CA GLU A 43 2.59 -8.99 7.28
C GLU A 43 2.58 -7.66 6.53
N LEU A 44 3.78 -7.11 6.26
CA LEU A 44 3.92 -5.79 5.64
C LEU A 44 3.92 -5.82 4.10
N LYS A 45 4.03 -6.99 3.49
CA LYS A 45 4.19 -7.16 2.03
C LYS A 45 2.99 -7.83 1.36
N HIS A 46 1.93 -8.08 2.11
CA HIS A 46 0.70 -8.66 1.59
C HIS A 46 -0.48 -7.92 2.24
N CYS A 47 -1.30 -7.28 1.42
CA CYS A 47 -2.50 -6.59 1.87
C CYS A 47 -3.43 -6.36 0.68
N ALA A 48 -4.70 -6.74 0.82
CA ALA A 48 -5.71 -6.44 -0.17
C ALA A 48 -6.11 -4.96 -0.08
N VAL A 49 -6.09 -4.27 -1.21
CA VAL A 49 -6.49 -2.86 -1.29
C VAL A 49 -7.45 -2.62 -2.45
N LYS A 50 -8.19 -1.51 -2.38
CA LYS A 50 -8.98 -0.98 -3.49
C LYS A 50 -8.39 0.36 -3.89
N VAL A 51 -8.15 0.55 -5.19
CA VAL A 51 -7.61 1.80 -5.76
C VAL A 51 -8.71 2.47 -6.55
N GLU A 52 -8.91 3.76 -6.31
CA GLU A 52 -9.91 4.59 -7.00
C GLU A 52 -9.26 5.91 -7.40
N LYS A 53 -9.67 6.45 -8.56
CA LYS A 53 -9.20 7.77 -9.00
C LYS A 53 -9.81 8.84 -8.10
N ILE A 54 -9.00 9.78 -7.65
CA ILE A 54 -9.48 10.92 -6.86
C ILE A 54 -10.39 11.77 -7.75
N THR A 55 -11.66 11.90 -7.36
CA THR A 55 -12.68 12.72 -8.04
C THR A 55 -13.00 13.94 -7.18
N GLY A 56 -12.07 14.89 -7.13
CA GLY A 56 -12.21 16.13 -6.38
C GLY A 56 -10.92 16.94 -6.52
N VAL A 57 -11.04 18.21 -6.89
CA VAL A 57 -9.91 19.15 -6.90
C VAL A 57 -9.58 19.45 -5.43
N GLN A 58 -8.36 19.14 -4.98
CA GLN A 58 -7.77 19.79 -3.80
C GLN A 58 -7.30 21.18 -4.19
#